data_AF-A0A3L8SGT4-F1
#
_entry.id   AF-A0A3L8SGT4-F1
#
_cell.length_a   1.000
_cell.length_b   1.000
_cell.length_c   1.000
_cell.angle_alpha   90.00
_cell.angle_beta   90.00
_cell.angle_gamma   90.00
#
_symmetry.space_group_name_H-M   'P 1'
#
loop_
_entity.id
_entity.type
_entity.pdbx_description
1 polymer ?
#
loop_
_entity_poly.entity_id
_entity_poly.type
_entity_poly.pdbx_seq_one_letter_code
_entity_poly.pdbx_strand_id
1 'polypeptide(L)'
;MLIPYIEKWPQALSVLLLPRNIPSSLNLLTSMIDDIWHYAGDQSTDFNWYTRRAVLTGIYNTTELVMMQDSSPGFEDTWRFLANRVADAMTMSNTASQVQSTGEAVVQGLMGAAVTIKNLAGLNQRR
;
A
#
# COMPACT_ATOMS: atom_id res chain seq x y z
N MET A 1 8.79 -10.23 18.39
CA MET A 1 8.67 -11.70 18.58
C MET A 1 9.89 -12.47 18.08
N LEU A 2 10.60 -11.98 17.05
CA LEU A 2 11.74 -12.70 16.45
C LEU A 2 13.08 -12.56 17.21
N ILE A 3 13.23 -11.54 18.06
CA ILE A 3 14.50 -11.18 18.71
C ILE A 3 15.23 -12.37 19.36
N PRO A 4 14.58 -13.25 20.15
CA PRO A 4 15.28 -14.40 20.76
C PRO A 4 15.77 -15.45 19.76
N TYR A 5 15.26 -15.43 18.52
CA TYR A 5 15.51 -16.43 17.48
C TYR A 5 16.23 -15.83 16.26
N ILE A 6 16.66 -14.58 16.32
CA ILE A 6 17.13 -13.81 15.17
C ILE A 6 18.33 -14.47 14.47
N GLU A 7 19.20 -15.15 15.23
CA GLU A 7 20.36 -15.87 14.69
C GLU A 7 19.98 -17.05 13.77
N LYS A 8 18.81 -17.65 13.98
CA LYS A 8 18.29 -18.79 13.21
C LYS A 8 17.21 -18.39 12.22
N TRP A 9 16.78 -17.13 12.24
CA TRP A 9 15.70 -16.63 11.41
C TRP A 9 15.99 -16.67 9.90
N PRO A 10 17.21 -16.35 9.42
CA PRO A 10 17.54 -16.50 7.99
C PRO A 10 17.33 -17.93 7.47
N GLN A 11 17.67 -18.93 8.28
CA GLN A 11 17.48 -20.34 7.95
C GLN A 11 16.00 -20.71 8.00
N ALA A 12 15.25 -20.21 8.98
CA ALA A 12 13.80 -20.40 9.07
C ALA A 12 13.09 -19.83 7.83
N LEU A 13 13.42 -18.60 7.41
CA LEU A 13 12.90 -18.00 6.19
C LEU A 13 13.23 -18.84 4.94
N SER A 14 14.45 -19.37 4.85
CA SER A 14 14.83 -20.26 3.76
C SER A 14 13.96 -21.53 3.71
N VAL A 15 13.60 -22.08 4.87
CA VAL A 15 12.67 -23.23 4.97
C VAL A 15 11.26 -22.83 4.56
N LEU A 16 10.78 -21.65 4.97
CA LEU A 16 9.44 -21.14 4.60
C LEU A 16 9.30 -20.95 3.08
N LEU A 17 10.38 -20.62 2.39
CA LEU A 17 10.44 -20.41 0.93
C LEU A 17 10.62 -21.70 0.11
N LEU A 18 10.71 -22.89 0.75
CA LEU A 18 10.73 -24.14 0.01
C LEU A 18 9.38 -24.35 -0.71
N PRO A 19 9.35 -24.87 -1.95
CA PRO A 19 8.11 -25.01 -2.73
C PRO A 19 6.95 -25.71 -2.01
N ARG A 20 7.29 -26.72 -1.19
CA ARG A 20 6.33 -27.48 -0.36
C ARG A 20 5.71 -26.67 0.79
N ASN A 21 6.39 -25.62 1.25
CA ASN A 21 5.98 -24.80 2.37
C ASN A 21 5.36 -23.47 1.92
N ILE A 22 5.71 -22.97 0.72
CA ILE A 22 5.22 -21.71 0.16
C ILE A 22 3.71 -21.52 0.33
N PRO A 23 2.82 -22.48 -0.03
CA PRO A 23 1.38 -22.26 0.12
C PRO A 23 0.97 -21.95 1.57
N SER A 24 1.50 -22.70 2.53
CA SER A 24 1.22 -22.48 3.95
C SER A 24 1.85 -21.19 4.48
N SER A 25 3.11 -20.91 4.11
CA SER A 25 3.83 -19.71 4.49
C SER A 25 3.13 -18.44 3.98
N LEU A 26 2.68 -18.46 2.72
CA LEU A 26 1.95 -17.35 2.12
C LEU A 26 0.59 -17.16 2.77
N ASN A 27 -0.15 -18.24 3.07
CA ASN A 27 -1.43 -18.13 3.76
C ASN A 27 -1.29 -17.48 5.15
N LEU A 28 -0.23 -17.82 5.90
CA LEU A 28 0.06 -17.18 7.19
C LEU A 28 0.38 -15.69 7.01
N LEU A 29 1.23 -15.37 6.02
CA LEU A 29 1.59 -13.98 5.71
C LEU A 29 0.36 -13.16 5.31
N THR A 30 -0.46 -13.64 4.38
CA THR A 30 -1.65 -12.91 3.93
C THR A 30 -2.67 -12.75 5.05
N SER A 31 -2.88 -13.79 5.87
CA SER A 31 -3.80 -13.71 7.02
C SER A 31 -3.33 -12.69 8.06
N MET A 32 -2.03 -12.65 8.36
CA MET A 32 -1.46 -11.65 9.27
C MET A 32 -1.63 -10.23 8.71
N ILE A 33 -1.40 -10.04 7.42
CA ILE A 33 -1.57 -8.74 6.75
C ILE A 33 -3.04 -8.32 6.74
N ASP A 34 -3.96 -9.27 6.54
CA ASP A 34 -5.40 -9.06 6.65
C ASP A 34 -5.80 -8.62 8.05
N ASP A 35 -5.29 -9.30 9.09
CA ASP A 35 -5.55 -8.95 10.48
C ASP A 35 -5.05 -7.54 10.81
N ILE A 36 -3.84 -7.17 10.37
CA ILE A 36 -3.31 -5.81 10.58
C ILE A 36 -4.23 -4.76 9.95
N TRP A 37 -4.66 -4.96 8.71
CA TRP A 37 -5.57 -4.02 8.03
C TRP A 37 -6.95 -3.98 8.67
N HIS A 38 -7.46 -5.13 9.13
CA HIS A 38 -8.72 -5.21 9.85
C HIS A 38 -8.69 -4.36 11.13
N TYR A 39 -7.66 -4.52 11.97
CA TYR A 39 -7.51 -3.73 13.19
C TYR A 39 -7.11 -2.27 12.94
N ALA A 40 -6.47 -1.96 11.81
CA ALA A 40 -6.21 -0.59 11.39
C ALA A 40 -7.49 0.15 10.91
N GLY A 41 -8.62 -0.55 10.79
CA GLY A 41 -9.89 0.03 10.38
C GLY A 41 -10.04 0.26 8.88
N ASP A 42 -9.30 -0.48 8.05
CA ASP A 42 -9.42 -0.35 6.59
C ASP A 42 -10.83 -0.69 6.11
N GLN A 43 -11.45 0.27 5.41
CA GLN A 43 -12.76 0.12 4.76
C GLN A 43 -12.63 0.01 3.23
N SER A 44 -11.42 -0.19 2.73
CA SER A 44 -11.16 -0.17 1.28
C SER A 44 -11.78 -1.36 0.58
N THR A 45 -12.54 -1.09 -0.48
CA THR A 45 -13.04 -2.10 -1.43
C THR A 45 -12.24 -2.06 -2.74
N ASP A 46 -12.35 -3.14 -3.53
CA ASP A 46 -11.87 -3.21 -4.92
C ASP A 46 -10.34 -3.09 -5.09
N PHE A 47 -9.86 -2.33 -6.09
CA PHE A 47 -8.44 -2.25 -6.46
C PHE A 47 -7.55 -1.81 -5.28
N ASN A 48 -8.06 -0.93 -4.41
CA ASN A 48 -7.35 -0.43 -3.24
C ASN A 48 -7.06 -1.55 -2.21
N TRP A 49 -7.92 -2.58 -2.15
CA TRP A 49 -7.73 -3.76 -1.29
C TRP A 49 -6.45 -4.53 -1.64
N TYR A 50 -6.23 -4.80 -2.94
CA TYR A 50 -5.05 -5.53 -3.43
C TYR A 50 -3.78 -4.70 -3.27
N THR A 51 -3.83 -3.41 -3.61
CA THR A 51 -2.68 -2.51 -3.49
C THR A 51 -2.23 -2.37 -2.04
N ARG A 52 -3.15 -2.17 -1.10
CA ARG A 52 -2.84 -2.06 0.33
C ARG A 52 -2.16 -3.30 0.89
N ARG A 53 -2.63 -4.49 0.50
CA ARG A 53 -2.04 -5.77 0.91
C ARG A 53 -0.67 -5.98 0.30
N ALA A 54 -0.50 -5.70 -0.99
CA ALA A 54 0.79 -5.81 -1.66
C ALA A 54 1.83 -4.86 -1.02
N VAL A 55 1.44 -3.61 -0.76
CA VAL A 55 2.31 -2.62 -0.11
C VAL A 55 2.69 -3.07 1.30
N LEU A 56 1.72 -3.42 2.15
CA LEU A 56 2.02 -3.82 3.54
C LEU A 56 2.85 -5.12 3.60
N THR A 57 2.59 -6.07 2.69
CA THR A 57 3.41 -7.28 2.54
C THR A 57 4.85 -6.94 2.18
N GLY A 58 5.05 -6.01 1.24
CA GLY A 58 6.38 -5.51 0.87
C GLY A 58 7.08 -4.83 2.05
N ILE A 59 6.37 -3.98 2.81
CA ILE A 59 6.91 -3.31 4.00
C ILE A 59 7.34 -4.35 5.05
N TYR A 60 6.48 -5.32 5.37
CA TYR A 60 6.79 -6.36 6.36
C TYR A 60 8.02 -7.16 5.96
N ASN A 61 8.03 -7.74 4.75
CA ASN A 61 9.12 -8.60 4.29
C ASN A 61 10.45 -7.83 4.20
N THR A 62 10.43 -6.60 3.69
CA THR A 62 11.68 -5.81 3.59
C THR A 62 12.19 -5.38 4.97
N THR A 63 11.30 -5.03 5.91
CA THR A 63 11.68 -4.71 7.29
C THR A 63 12.26 -5.93 7.99
N GLU A 64 11.68 -7.12 7.77
CA GLU A 64 12.20 -8.38 8.29
C GLU A 64 13.61 -8.70 7.76
N LEU A 65 13.87 -8.46 6.47
CA LEU A 65 15.21 -8.60 5.88
C LEU A 65 16.24 -7.62 6.45
N VAL A 66 15.82 -6.39 6.74
CA VAL A 66 16.67 -5.39 7.41
C VAL A 66 16.95 -5.81 8.84
N MET A 67 15.94 -6.29 9.57
CA MET A 67 16.06 -6.73 10.97
C MET A 67 17.11 -7.83 11.16
N MET A 68 17.25 -8.73 10.19
CA MET A 68 18.26 -9.81 10.27
C MET A 68 19.71 -9.32 10.18
N GLN A 69 19.93 -8.10 9.70
CA GLN A 69 21.27 -7.51 9.52
C GLN A 69 21.55 -6.37 10.51
N ASP A 70 20.55 -6.00 11.30
CA ASP A 70 20.60 -4.86 12.21
C ASP A 70 21.26 -5.24 13.54
N SER A 71 22.37 -4.58 13.85
CA SER A 71 23.12 -4.70 15.11
C SER A 71 23.01 -3.46 16.00
N SER A 72 22.16 -2.51 15.63
CA SER A 72 21.93 -1.28 16.39
C SER A 72 21.23 -1.56 17.73
N PRO A 73 21.45 -0.74 18.76
CA PRO A 73 20.81 -0.93 20.06
C PRO A 73 19.28 -0.96 19.94
N GLY A 74 18.67 -2.07 20.34
CA GLY A 74 17.21 -2.23 20.29
C GLY A 74 16.60 -2.25 18.89
N PHE A 75 17.41 -2.52 17.85
CA PHE A 75 16.98 -2.52 16.44
C PHE A 75 16.46 -1.15 15.94
N GLU A 76 17.03 -0.05 16.44
CA GLU A 76 16.62 1.31 16.06
C GLU A 76 16.68 1.56 14.55
N ASP A 77 17.64 0.96 13.85
CA ASP A 77 17.77 1.09 12.40
C ASP A 77 16.63 0.38 11.66
N THR A 78 16.19 -0.79 12.14
CA THR A 78 15.01 -1.51 11.65
C THR A 78 13.74 -0.67 11.86
N TRP A 79 13.55 -0.10 13.04
CA TRP A 79 12.39 0.72 13.34
C TRP A 79 12.36 2.00 12.49
N ARG A 80 13.52 2.62 12.27
CA ARG A 80 13.66 3.77 11.37
C ARG A 80 13.36 3.39 9.92
N PHE A 81 13.85 2.24 9.46
CA PHE A 81 13.53 1.72 8.13
C PHE A 81 12.02 1.50 7.95
N LEU A 82 11.37 0.85 8.93
CA LEU A 82 9.93 0.62 8.94
C LEU A 82 9.15 1.94 8.85
N ALA A 83 9.48 2.90 9.71
CA ALA A 83 8.83 4.21 9.74
C ALA A 83 8.91 4.92 8.39
N ASN A 84 10.09 4.89 7.74
CA ASN A 84 10.29 5.47 6.42
C ASN A 84 9.42 4.77 5.35
N ARG A 85 9.33 3.44 5.36
CA ARG A 85 8.50 2.69 4.39
C ARG A 85 7.00 2.91 4.58
N VAL A 86 6.55 3.04 5.83
CA VAL A 86 5.16 3.42 6.13
C VAL A 86 4.87 4.84 5.65
N ALA A 87 5.78 5.79 5.88
CA ALA A 87 5.64 7.17 5.42
C ALA A 87 5.59 7.27 3.88
N ASP A 88 6.41 6.50 3.16
CA ASP A 88 6.37 6.40 1.70
C ASP A 88 5.00 5.91 1.22
N ALA A 89 4.47 4.83 1.82
CA ALA A 89 3.18 4.27 1.47
C ALA A 89 2.02 5.27 1.66
N MET A 90 2.04 6.03 2.76
CA MET A 90 1.06 7.09 3.01
C MET A 90 1.15 8.23 1.98
N THR A 91 2.37 8.62 1.61
CA THR A 91 2.59 9.68 0.61
C THR A 91 2.14 9.26 -0.79
N MET A 92 2.41 8.00 -1.17
CA MET A 92 1.93 7.42 -2.42
C MET A 92 0.41 7.41 -2.50
N SER A 93 -0.28 7.01 -1.41
CA SER A 93 -1.74 7.03 -1.34
C SER A 93 -2.31 8.43 -1.56
N ASN A 94 -1.74 9.45 -0.90
CA ASN A 94 -2.20 10.83 -1.01
C ASN A 94 -2.00 11.39 -2.42
N THR A 95 -0.86 11.08 -3.03
CA THR A 95 -0.53 11.54 -4.40
C THR A 95 -1.50 10.93 -5.43
N ALA A 96 -1.79 9.63 -5.30
CA ALA A 96 -2.71 8.95 -6.19
C ALA A 96 -4.14 9.56 -6.13
N SER A 97 -4.65 9.83 -4.92
CA SER A 97 -5.96 10.48 -4.75
C SER A 97 -5.99 11.92 -5.29
N GLN A 98 -4.89 12.66 -5.16
CA GLN A 98 -4.78 14.03 -5.65
C GLN A 98 -4.81 14.09 -7.18
N VAL A 99 -4.11 13.17 -7.85
CA VAL A 99 -4.09 13.10 -9.32
C VAL A 99 -5.48 12.77 -9.87
N GLN A 100 -6.18 11.80 -9.26
CA GLN A 100 -7.53 11.43 -9.68
C GLN A 100 -8.52 12.59 -9.55
N SER A 101 -8.56 13.24 -8.38
CA SER A 101 -9.47 14.38 -8.14
C SER A 101 -9.16 15.59 -9.05
N THR A 102 -7.87 15.85 -9.32
CA THR A 102 -7.47 16.93 -10.23
C THR A 102 -7.92 16.63 -11.66
N GLY A 103 -7.78 15.38 -12.12
CA GLY A 103 -8.25 14.96 -13.45
C GLY A 103 -9.76 15.12 -13.61
N GLU A 104 -10.54 14.68 -12.62
CA GLU A 104 -11.99 14.83 -12.62
C GLU A 104 -12.41 16.31 -12.63
N ALA A 105 -11.77 17.16 -11.83
CA ALA A 105 -12.04 18.59 -11.79
C ALA A 105 -11.76 19.28 -13.14
N VAL A 106 -10.66 18.93 -13.81
CA VAL A 106 -10.32 19.45 -15.14
C VAL A 106 -11.36 19.05 -16.17
N VAL A 107 -11.77 17.78 -16.19
CA VAL A 107 -12.81 17.29 -17.11
C VAL A 107 -14.13 18.02 -16.86
N GLN A 108 -14.54 18.18 -15.61
CA GLN A 108 -15.76 18.92 -15.27
C GLN A 108 -15.69 20.39 -15.68
N GLY A 109 -14.55 21.06 -15.49
CA GLY A 109 -14.33 22.43 -15.94
C GLY A 109 -14.44 22.60 -17.45
N LEU A 110 -13.84 21.67 -18.22
CA LEU A 110 -13.95 21.64 -19.68
C LEU A 110 -15.39 21.41 -20.15
N MET A 111 -16.11 20.48 -19.50
CA MET A 111 -17.52 20.22 -19.83
C MET A 111 -18.41 21.43 -19.50
N GLY A 112 -18.19 22.10 -18.37
CA GLY A 112 -18.90 23.33 -18.01
C GLY A 112 -18.65 24.48 -19.00
N ALA A 113 -17.41 24.64 -19.45
CA ALA A 113 -17.06 25.60 -20.50
C ALA A 113 -17.73 25.24 -21.83
N ALA A 114 -17.72 23.96 -22.22
CA ALA A 114 -18.37 23.49 -23.45
C ALA A 114 -19.89 23.72 -23.43
N VAL A 115 -20.57 23.47 -22.30
CA VAL A 115 -22.01 23.77 -22.13
C VAL A 115 -22.27 25.27 -22.23
N THR A 116 -21.41 26.10 -21.63
CA THR A 116 -21.54 27.55 -21.67
C THR A 116 -21.39 28.08 -23.10
N ILE A 117 -20.39 27.60 -23.83
CA ILE A 117 -20.19 27.94 -25.25
C ILE A 117 -21.38 27.48 -26.09
N LYS A 118 -21.89 26.27 -25.86
CA LYS A 118 -23.08 25.74 -26.55
C LYS A 118 -24.32 26.61 -26.33
N ASN A 119 -24.51 27.12 -25.10
CA ASN A 119 -25.63 28.01 -24.76
C ASN A 119 -25.46 29.41 -25.39
N LEU A 120 -24.25 29.97 -25.35
CA LEU A 120 -23.94 31.28 -25.96
C LEU A 120 -24.02 31.26 -27.48
N ALA A 121 -23.65 30.15 -28.12
CA ALA A 121 -23.75 29.97 -29.58
C ALA A 121 -25.20 29.76 -30.08
N GLY A 122 -26.21 29.81 -29.20
CA GLY A 122 -27.62 29.70 -29.57
C GLY A 122 -28.06 28.30 -30.02
N LEU A 123 -27.19 27.29 -29.93
CA LEU A 123 -27.46 25.91 -30.37
C LEU A 123 -28.48 25.16 -29.50
N ASN A 124 -29.00 25.78 -28.44
CA ASN A 124 -30.03 25.22 -27.57
C ASN A 124 -31.45 25.74 -27.86
N GLN A 125 -31.66 26.44 -28.97
CA GLN A 125 -33.00 26.72 -29.48
C GLN A 125 -33.43 25.62 -30.42
N ARG A 126 -34.14 24.61 -29.91
CA ARG A 126 -35.17 23.93 -30.72
C ARG A 126 -36.52 24.05 -30.03
N ARG A 127 -37.46 24.57 -30.82
CA ARG A 127 -38.91 24.42 -30.66
C ARG A 127 -39.28 22.97 -30.33
#